data_AF-A0A6P7GEZ4-F1
#
_entry.id   AF-A0A6P7GEZ4-F1
#
_cell.length_a   1.000
_cell.length_b   1.000
_cell.length_c   1.000
_cell.angle_alpha   90.00
_cell.angle_beta   90.00
_cell.angle_gamma   90.00
#
_symmetry.space_group_name_H-M   'P 1'
#
loop_
_entity.id
_entity.type
_entity.pdbx_description
1 polymer ?
#
loop_
_entity_poly.entity_id
_entity_poly.type
_entity_poly.pdbx_seq_one_letter_code
_entity_poly.pdbx_strand_id
1 'polypeptide(L)'
;MSIRMIAETVNADKETVIKILHDELNIKKVCAKLVPKILTPDQKLVRHQICSDFLERLHEEPELMENIITCDETWIFKYDRSDNPCTGKLLHRQE
;
A
#
# COMPACT_ATOMS: atom_id res chain seq x y z
N MET A 1 -17.38 -0.05 -8.56
CA MET A 1 -18.66 0.32 -9.21
C MET A 1 -18.61 1.80 -9.54
N SER A 2 -19.01 2.23 -10.74
CA SER A 2 -18.96 3.66 -11.12
C SER A 2 -20.25 4.38 -10.73
N ILE A 3 -20.20 5.71 -10.60
CA ILE A 3 -21.39 6.56 -10.37
C ILE A 3 -22.44 6.32 -11.46
N ARG A 4 -22.01 6.13 -12.71
CA ARG A 4 -22.91 5.83 -13.83
C ARG A 4 -23.67 4.52 -13.62
N MET A 5 -22.97 3.45 -13.22
CA MET A 5 -23.61 2.15 -12.95
C MET A 5 -24.63 2.26 -11.81
N ILE A 6 -24.31 3.03 -10.77
CA ILE A 6 -25.22 3.24 -9.65
C ILE A 6 -26.46 4.00 -10.12
N ALA A 7 -26.28 5.11 -10.83
CA ALA A 7 -27.36 5.92 -11.41
C ALA A 7 -28.31 5.10 -12.31
N GLU A 8 -27.75 4.23 -13.15
CA GLU A 8 -28.53 3.29 -13.98
C GLU A 8 -29.28 2.26 -13.13
N THR A 9 -28.66 1.74 -12.08
CA THR A 9 -29.27 0.71 -11.20
C THR A 9 -30.41 1.28 -10.37
N VAL A 10 -30.28 2.52 -9.87
CA VAL A 10 -31.29 3.16 -9.02
C VAL A 10 -32.26 4.05 -9.80
N ASN A 11 -32.09 4.13 -11.13
CA ASN A 11 -32.85 5.00 -12.03
C ASN A 11 -32.95 6.45 -11.54
N ALA A 12 -31.80 7.01 -11.14
CA ALA A 12 -31.66 8.40 -10.69
C ALA A 12 -30.59 9.12 -11.50
N ASP A 13 -30.62 10.45 -11.52
CA ASP A 13 -29.56 11.21 -12.15
C ASP A 13 -28.24 11.11 -11.35
N LYS A 14 -27.13 11.36 -12.04
CA LYS A 14 -25.79 11.23 -11.45
C LYS A 14 -25.54 12.21 -10.31
N GLU A 15 -26.11 13.41 -10.36
CA GLU A 15 -25.90 14.43 -9.32
C GLU A 15 -26.62 14.04 -8.03
N THR A 16 -27.85 13.52 -8.15
CA THR A 16 -28.60 12.96 -7.01
C THR A 16 -27.83 11.81 -6.38
N VAL A 17 -27.27 10.89 -7.18
CA VAL A 17 -26.43 9.80 -6.67
C VAL A 17 -25.18 10.35 -5.95
N ILE A 18 -24.50 11.36 -6.51
CA ILE A 18 -23.33 11.95 -5.87
C ILE A 18 -23.68 12.59 -4.53
N LYS A 19 -24.77 13.37 -4.47
CA LYS A 19 -25.23 14.03 -3.23
C LYS A 19 -25.58 13.01 -2.16
N ILE A 20 -26.35 11.98 -2.50
CA ILE A 20 -26.72 10.93 -1.54
C ILE A 20 -25.47 10.19 -1.05
N LEU A 21 -24.57 9.80 -1.96
CA LEU A 21 -23.34 9.10 -1.58
C LEU A 21 -22.47 9.96 -0.67
N HIS A 22 -22.27 11.24 -1.00
CA HIS A 22 -21.32 12.09 -0.29
C HIS A 22 -21.91 12.75 0.97
N ASP A 23 -23.12 13.29 0.89
CA ASP A 23 -23.69 14.16 1.93
C ASP A 23 -24.56 13.37 2.91
N GLU A 24 -25.35 12.41 2.43
CA GLU A 24 -26.23 11.59 3.28
C GLU A 24 -25.54 10.34 3.83
N LEU A 25 -24.75 9.66 2.99
CA LEU A 25 -24.08 8.40 3.34
C LEU A 25 -22.61 8.58 3.75
N ASN A 26 -22.04 9.78 3.57
CA ASN A 26 -20.65 10.10 3.88
C ASN A 26 -19.63 9.14 3.23
N ILE A 27 -19.96 8.64 2.04
CA ILE A 27 -19.11 7.76 1.23
C ILE A 27 -18.09 8.62 0.50
N LYS A 28 -16.81 8.29 0.69
CA LYS A 28 -15.69 8.94 0.01
C LYS A 28 -15.13 8.04 -1.07
N LYS A 29 -14.82 8.65 -2.23
CA LYS A 29 -14.04 7.96 -3.27
C LYS A 29 -12.60 7.80 -2.78
N VAL A 30 -12.23 6.57 -2.43
CA VAL A 30 -10.85 6.21 -2.15
C VAL A 30 -10.21 5.62 -3.41
N CYS A 31 -9.00 6.07 -3.72
CA CYS A 31 -8.19 5.44 -4.76
C CYS A 31 -7.57 4.15 -4.21
N ALA A 32 -7.48 3.11 -5.04
CA ALA A 32 -6.76 1.90 -4.68
C ALA A 32 -5.28 2.23 -4.42
N LYS A 33 -4.72 1.67 -3.35
CA LYS A 33 -3.28 1.72 -3.09
C LYS A 33 -2.60 0.55 -3.80
N LEU A 34 -1.40 0.77 -4.33
CA LEU A 34 -0.58 -0.31 -4.88
C LEU A 34 -0.11 -1.21 -3.72
N VAL A 35 -0.39 -2.51 -3.83
CA VAL A 35 0.10 -3.52 -2.89
C VAL A 35 1.16 -4.35 -3.62
N PRO A 36 2.39 -4.47 -3.10
CA PRO A 36 3.48 -5.17 -3.80
C PRO A 36 3.16 -6.64 -4.14
N LYS A 37 2.36 -7.31 -3.30
CA LYS A 37 2.01 -8.72 -3.47
C LYS A 37 0.65 -9.05 -2.86
N ILE A 38 -0.14 -9.84 -3.57
CA ILE A 38 -1.35 -10.46 -3.01
C ILE A 38 -0.92 -11.70 -2.24
N LEU A 39 -1.09 -11.67 -0.92
CA LEU A 39 -0.73 -12.79 -0.03
C LEU A 39 -1.82 -13.86 -0.03
N THR A 40 -1.40 -15.13 0.02
CA THR A 40 -2.30 -16.28 0.26
C THR A 40 -2.86 -16.23 1.70
N PRO A 41 -3.97 -16.92 1.99
CA PRO A 41 -4.49 -17.02 3.35
C PRO A 41 -3.44 -17.51 4.36
N ASP A 42 -2.65 -18.53 4.01
CA ASP A 42 -1.61 -19.08 4.88
C ASP A 42 -0.47 -18.07 5.12
N GLN A 43 -0.05 -17.33 4.09
CA GLN A 43 0.96 -16.27 4.24
C GLN A 43 0.48 -15.16 5.18
N LYS A 44 -0.82 -14.82 5.15
CA LYS A 44 -1.40 -13.84 6.07
C LYS A 44 -1.40 -14.38 7.51
N LEU A 45 -1.76 -15.65 7.69
CA LEU A 45 -1.78 -16.29 9.01
C LEU A 45 -0.38 -16.33 9.62
N VAL A 46 0.61 -16.81 8.86
CA VAL A 46 2.00 -16.86 9.32
C VAL A 46 2.52 -15.45 9.65
N ARG A 47 2.25 -14.47 8.78
CA ARG A 47 2.64 -13.08 9.05
C ARG A 47 2.00 -12.53 10.33
N HIS A 48 0.71 -12.78 10.54
CA HIS A 48 0.00 -12.36 11.75
C HIS A 48 0.61 -12.98 13.01
N GLN A 49 0.90 -14.28 12.97
CA GLN A 49 1.48 -14.99 14.11
C GLN A 49 2.85 -14.40 14.47
N ILE A 50 3.76 -14.29 13.49
CA ILE A 50 5.10 -13.72 13.71
C ILE A 50 5.02 -12.31 14.29
N CYS A 51 4.13 -11.46 13.76
CA CYS A 51 3.98 -10.10 14.28
C CYS A 51 3.40 -10.07 15.70
N SER A 52 2.52 -11.01 16.06
CA SER A 52 1.93 -11.09 17.40
C SER A 52 2.98 -11.54 18.42
N ASP A 53 3.72 -12.60 18.11
CA ASP A 53 4.80 -13.12 18.95
C ASP A 53 5.89 -12.06 19.15
N PHE A 54 6.24 -11.34 18.08
CA PHE A 54 7.22 -10.26 18.15
C PHE A 54 6.72 -9.09 19.00
N LEU A 55 5.44 -8.72 18.91
CA LEU A 55 4.85 -7.66 19.73
C LEU A 55 4.80 -8.03 21.21
N GLU A 56 4.46 -9.27 21.54
CA GLU A 56 4.49 -9.76 22.93
C GLU A 56 5.90 -9.67 23.50
N ARG A 57 6.89 -10.14 22.74
CA ARG A 57 8.30 -10.06 23.15
C ARG A 57 8.78 -8.62 23.35
N LEU A 58 8.35 -7.67 22.51
CA LEU A 58 8.67 -6.25 22.70
C LEU A 58 8.08 -5.65 23.98
N HIS A 59 6.94 -6.16 24.46
CA HIS A 59 6.40 -5.72 25.75
C HIS A 59 7.22 -6.24 26.93
N GLU A 60 7.78 -7.44 26.81
CA GLU A 60 8.65 -8.03 27.84
C GLU A 60 10.07 -7.46 27.81
N GLU A 61 10.58 -7.16 26.62
CA GLU A 61 11.94 -6.68 26.36
C GLU A 61 11.89 -5.40 25.49
N PRO A 62 11.57 -4.23 26.06
CA PRO A 62 11.43 -2.98 25.29
C PRO A 62 12.71 -2.54 24.56
N GLU A 63 13.88 -2.89 25.11
CA GLU A 63 15.20 -2.61 24.55
C GLU A 63 15.52 -3.44 23.30
N LEU A 64 14.72 -4.48 23.00
CA LEU A 64 14.96 -5.36 21.86
C LEU A 64 15.06 -4.59 20.53
N MET A 65 14.27 -3.53 20.36
CA MET A 65 14.32 -2.68 19.16
C MET A 65 15.68 -2.03 18.94
N GLU A 66 16.39 -1.67 20.01
CA GLU A 66 17.71 -1.02 19.94
C GLU A 66 18.79 -1.99 19.45
N ASN A 67 18.56 -3.29 19.59
CA ASN A 67 19.50 -4.35 19.23
C ASN A 67 19.27 -4.93 17.83
N ILE A 68 18.20 -4.54 17.14
CA ILE A 68 17.87 -5.07 15.81
C ILE A 68 18.65 -4.29 14.74
N ILE A 69 19.50 -5.02 14.01
CA ILE A 69 20.17 -4.52 12.80
C ILE A 69 19.45 -5.10 11.59
N THR A 70 18.90 -4.25 10.74
CA THR A 70 18.29 -4.64 9.46
C THR A 70 19.15 -4.19 8.29
N CYS A 71 19.17 -4.97 7.21
CA CYS A 71 19.79 -4.60 5.95
C CYS A 71 18.85 -5.02 4.81
N ASP A 72 18.80 -4.22 3.76
CA ASP A 72 18.08 -4.53 2.51
C ASP A 72 18.88 -3.98 1.33
N GLU A 73 18.61 -4.49 0.14
CA GLU A 73 19.29 -4.06 -1.09
C GLU A 73 18.36 -3.16 -1.89
N THR A 74 18.86 -1.98 -2.27
CA THR A 74 18.10 -1.04 -3.11
C THR A 74 18.83 -0.75 -4.42
N TRP A 75 18.07 -0.74 -5.50
CA TRP A 75 18.56 -0.30 -6.81
C TRP A 75 18.48 1.22 -6.94
N ILE A 76 19.60 1.86 -7.28
CA ILE A 76 19.67 3.30 -7.50
C ILE A 76 19.73 3.57 -8.99
N PHE A 77 18.77 4.34 -9.50
CA PHE A 77 18.81 4.82 -10.88
C PHE A 77 19.71 6.06 -10.99
N LYS A 78 20.82 5.95 -11.71
CA LYS A 78 21.68 7.10 -11.99
C LYS A 78 21.17 7.81 -13.24
N TYR A 79 20.58 8.99 -13.05
CA TYR A 79 20.22 9.88 -14.15
C TYR A 79 21.43 10.71 -14.59
N ASP A 80 21.83 10.56 -15.86
CA ASP A 80 22.81 11.42 -16.50
C ASP A 80 22.12 12.29 -17.56
N ARG A 81 22.42 13.59 -17.59
CA ARG A 81 21.80 14.55 -18.52
C ARG A 81 22.29 14.38 -19.95
N SER A 82 23.46 13.78 -20.15
CA SER A 82 24.01 13.47 -21.48
C SER A 82 23.46 12.17 -22.06
N ASP A 83 22.86 11.31 -21.22
CA ASP A 83 22.25 10.07 -21.67
C ASP A 83 20.78 10.29 -22.06
N ASN A 84 20.27 9.48 -22.99
CA ASN A 84 18.84 9.44 -23.27
C ASN A 84 18.10 9.10 -21.96
N PRO A 85 17.04 9.84 -21.58
CA PRO A 85 16.31 9.60 -20.32
C PRO A 85 15.79 8.16 -20.15
N CYS A 86 15.69 7.39 -21.23
CA CYS A 86 15.28 5.99 -21.21
C CYS A 86 16.43 4.96 -21.12
N THR A 87 17.71 5.39 -21.07
CA THR A 87 18.90 4.49 -21.11
C THR A 87 19.78 4.53 -19.86
N GLY A 88 19.31 5.14 -18.76
CA GLY A 88 20.08 5.20 -17.52
C GLY A 88 20.40 3.82 -16.94
N LYS A 89 21.51 3.70 -16.23
CA LYS A 89 21.98 2.45 -15.61
C LYS A 89 21.47 2.34 -14.17
N LEU A 90 21.00 1.15 -13.80
CA LEU A 90 20.73 0.79 -12.42
C LEU A 90 22.05 0.41 -11.74
N LEU A 91 22.34 1.04 -10.61
CA LEU A 91 23.46 0.71 -9.75
C LEU A 91 22.95 -0.05 -8.53
N HIS A 92 23.69 -1.09 -8.15
CA HIS A 92 23.41 -1.85 -6.94
C HIS A 92 24.07 -1.18 -5.73
N ARG A 93 23.31 -0.89 -4.68
CA ARG A 93 23.83 -0.45 -3.38
C ARG A 93 23.53 -1.53 -2.35
N GLN A 94 24.56 -1.99 -1.66
CA GLN A 94 24.46 -2.79 -0.42
C GLN A 94 24.70 -1.83 0.77
N GLU A 95 23.86 -1.92 1.80
CA GLU A 95 23.95 -1.12 3.04
C GLU A 95 24.59 -1.90 4.19
#